data_AF-U9VTJ5-F1
#
_entry.id   AF-U9VTJ5-F1
#
_cell.length_a   1.000
_cell.length_b   1.000
_cell.length_c   1.000
_cell.angle_alpha   90.00
_cell.angle_beta   90.00
_cell.angle_gamma   90.00
#
_symmetry.space_group_name_H-M   'P 1'
#
loop_
_entity.id
_entity.type
_entity.pdbx_description
1 polymer ?
#
loop_
_entity_poly.entity_id
_entity_poly.type
_entity_poly.pdbx_seq_one_letter_code
_entity_poly.pdbx_strand_id
1 'polypeptide(L)'
;MNSVKQVSQDGIEYLQILLKTHHGRIVLLGLTVGLIYFPLWAYDLVIRSISGSTGLALISCATLMALVPLWKKRQQLVQLAASEEDQAIGHLLILGSVAIFPFFRSEMWAQALIWLFILIGIALSTWGAGFFAQNPLTTLLMPMTVYTRPGILAQGAWRFVMPPHFLENIMASVSTKMLQLLGQPAMVEGRFITMPTGGAVEVAWRCNGFNMAVAMAVTGLLLGIFFKRTRLQIVRLMLLGAVVGLVFNVPRVMLMAMAYAYWGEWWFDFWHGSWGAQIFVGVLFTVYYYVAMAILNRQKHSFKKA
;
A
#
# COMPACT_ATOMS: atom_id res chain seq x y z
N MET A 1 -36.76 -4.03 3.18
CA MET A 1 -36.80 -5.43 2.68
C MET A 1 -36.86 -5.54 1.16
N ASN A 2 -37.60 -4.68 0.43
CA ASN A 2 -37.71 -4.78 -1.04
C ASN A 2 -36.38 -4.61 -1.79
N SER A 3 -35.49 -3.73 -1.32
CA SER A 3 -34.18 -3.50 -1.96
C SER A 3 -33.25 -4.73 -1.90
N VAL A 4 -33.30 -5.53 -0.83
CA VAL A 4 -32.44 -6.74 -0.71
C VAL A 4 -32.91 -7.83 -1.67
N LYS A 5 -34.23 -8.01 -1.82
CA LYS A 5 -34.79 -8.99 -2.77
C LYS A 5 -34.45 -8.63 -4.21
N GLN A 6 -34.52 -7.34 -4.55
CA GLN A 6 -34.20 -6.85 -5.89
C GLN A 6 -32.73 -7.09 -6.24
N VAL A 7 -31.79 -6.73 -5.35
CA VAL A 7 -30.34 -6.96 -5.58
C VAL A 7 -30.03 -8.46 -5.75
N SER A 8 -30.73 -9.34 -5.02
CA SER A 8 -30.56 -10.79 -5.15
C SER A 8 -31.04 -11.31 -6.52
N GLN A 9 -32.19 -10.82 -7.00
CA GLN A 9 -32.74 -11.21 -8.31
C GLN A 9 -31.84 -10.75 -9.46
N ASP A 10 -31.41 -9.49 -9.44
CA ASP A 10 -30.51 -8.94 -10.45
C ASP A 10 -29.21 -9.75 -10.49
N GLY A 11 -28.65 -10.10 -9.33
CA GLY A 11 -27.42 -10.91 -9.24
C GLY A 11 -27.55 -12.30 -9.87
N ILE A 12 -28.68 -12.99 -9.68
CA ILE A 12 -28.93 -14.30 -10.29
C ILE A 12 -29.07 -14.18 -11.80
N GLU A 13 -29.76 -13.15 -12.30
CA GLU A 13 -29.91 -12.91 -13.73
C GLU A 13 -28.55 -12.67 -14.40
N TYR A 14 -27.69 -11.82 -13.82
CA TYR A 14 -26.34 -11.60 -14.33
C TYR A 14 -25.49 -12.88 -14.33
N LEU A 15 -25.61 -13.71 -13.30
CA LEU A 15 -24.91 -15.01 -13.24
C LEU A 15 -25.36 -15.92 -14.40
N GLN A 16 -26.67 -16.00 -14.66
CA GLN A 16 -27.22 -16.79 -15.76
C GLN A 16 -26.72 -16.30 -17.12
N ILE A 17 -26.63 -14.98 -17.31
CA ILE A 17 -26.09 -14.38 -18.55
C ILE A 17 -24.61 -14.78 -18.74
N LEU A 18 -23.79 -14.66 -17.69
CA LEU A 18 -22.37 -15.03 -17.78
C LEU A 18 -22.17 -16.52 -18.05
N LEU A 19 -23.02 -17.40 -17.51
CA LEU A 19 -22.95 -18.84 -17.74
C LEU A 19 -23.32 -19.27 -19.17
N LYS A 20 -24.05 -18.44 -19.92
CA LYS A 20 -24.45 -18.74 -21.30
C LYS A 20 -23.30 -18.59 -22.30
N THR A 21 -22.27 -17.80 -21.99
CA THR A 21 -21.17 -17.50 -22.92
C THR A 21 -19.85 -18.17 -22.50
N HIS A 22 -19.00 -18.53 -23.45
CA HIS A 22 -17.66 -19.07 -23.14
C HIS A 22 -16.81 -18.06 -22.37
N HIS A 23 -16.80 -16.80 -22.81
CA HIS A 23 -16.10 -15.72 -22.14
C HIS A 23 -16.58 -15.56 -20.68
N GLY A 24 -17.91 -15.51 -20.46
CA GLY A 24 -18.49 -15.33 -19.14
C GLY A 24 -18.14 -16.47 -18.17
N ARG A 25 -18.06 -17.73 -18.66
CA ARG A 25 -17.61 -18.88 -17.85
C ARG A 25 -16.16 -18.75 -17.39
N ILE A 26 -15.26 -18.30 -18.26
CA ILE A 26 -13.84 -18.09 -17.91
C ILE A 26 -13.71 -16.98 -16.87
N VAL A 27 -14.43 -15.87 -17.06
CA VAL A 27 -14.47 -14.77 -16.08
C VAL A 27 -15.01 -15.27 -14.74
N LEU A 28 -16.09 -16.06 -14.74
CA LEU A 28 -16.67 -16.64 -13.52
C LEU A 28 -15.67 -17.52 -12.76
N LEU A 29 -14.90 -18.34 -13.48
CA LEU A 29 -13.86 -19.18 -12.89
C LEU A 29 -12.79 -18.32 -12.18
N GLY A 30 -12.34 -17.23 -12.81
CA GLY A 30 -11.44 -16.26 -12.19
C GLY A 30 -12.05 -15.60 -10.94
N LEU A 31 -13.32 -15.17 -11.01
CA LEU A 31 -14.03 -14.59 -9.87
C LEU A 31 -14.19 -15.58 -8.71
N THR A 32 -14.35 -16.88 -8.99
CA THR A 32 -14.38 -17.92 -7.95
C THR A 32 -13.07 -17.97 -7.17
N VAL A 33 -11.91 -17.84 -7.82
CA VAL A 33 -10.61 -17.73 -7.14
C VAL A 33 -10.56 -16.48 -6.26
N GLY A 34 -11.06 -15.34 -6.75
CA GLY A 34 -11.20 -14.11 -5.96
C GLY A 34 -12.05 -14.30 -4.71
N LEU A 35 -13.17 -15.02 -4.81
CA LEU A 35 -14.02 -15.37 -3.67
C LEU A 35 -13.32 -16.27 -2.66
N ILE A 36 -12.47 -17.20 -3.10
CA ILE A 36 -11.66 -18.05 -2.21
C ILE A 36 -10.57 -17.24 -1.51
N TYR A 37 -9.96 -16.28 -2.20
CA TYR A 37 -8.94 -15.37 -1.64
C TYR A 37 -9.55 -14.34 -0.66
N PHE A 38 -10.79 -13.90 -0.89
CA PHE A 38 -11.41 -12.80 -0.17
C PHE A 38 -11.42 -12.94 1.37
N PRO A 39 -11.77 -14.10 1.98
CA PRO A 39 -11.71 -14.26 3.43
C PRO A 39 -10.31 -14.01 4.02
N LEU A 40 -9.26 -14.45 3.34
CA LEU A 40 -7.87 -14.26 3.77
C LEU A 40 -7.48 -12.78 3.71
N TRP A 41 -7.84 -12.10 2.62
CA TRP A 41 -7.63 -10.67 2.45
C TRP A 41 -8.38 -9.86 3.50
N ALA A 42 -9.66 -10.17 3.73
CA ALA A 42 -10.51 -9.50 4.70
C ALA A 42 -9.99 -9.71 6.14
N TYR A 43 -9.56 -10.92 6.47
CA TYR A 43 -8.95 -11.24 7.77
C TYR A 43 -7.69 -10.41 8.02
N ASP A 44 -6.74 -10.39 7.07
CA ASP A 44 -5.51 -9.59 7.22
C ASP A 44 -5.80 -8.09 7.31
N LEU A 45 -6.78 -7.60 6.52
CA LEU A 45 -7.22 -6.22 6.60
C LEU A 45 -7.77 -5.87 7.99
N VAL A 46 -8.65 -6.69 8.56
CA VAL A 46 -9.25 -6.47 9.89
C VAL A 46 -8.19 -6.55 11.00
N ILE A 47 -7.36 -7.59 11.02
CA ILE A 47 -6.32 -7.76 12.04
C ILE A 47 -5.32 -6.60 12.01
N ARG A 48 -4.94 -6.14 10.82
CA ARG A 48 -4.07 -4.96 10.67
C ARG A 48 -4.71 -3.68 11.17
N SER A 49 -6.01 -3.53 10.93
CA SER A 49 -6.78 -2.38 11.41
C SER A 49 -6.75 -2.32 12.93
N ILE A 50 -7.01 -3.45 13.59
CA ILE A 50 -6.99 -3.58 15.05
C ILE A 50 -5.58 -3.35 15.59
N SER A 51 -4.55 -3.77 14.85
CA SER A 51 -3.14 -3.56 15.24
C SER A 51 -2.68 -2.09 15.09
N GLY A 52 -3.55 -1.17 14.68
CA GLY A 52 -3.21 0.24 14.47
C GLY A 52 -2.39 0.51 13.21
N SER A 53 -2.39 -0.43 12.25
CA SER A 53 -1.76 -0.17 10.96
C SER A 53 -2.60 0.83 10.17
N THR A 54 -1.96 1.87 9.64
CA THR A 54 -2.59 2.84 8.72
C THR A 54 -3.07 2.24 7.41
N GLY A 55 -2.82 0.94 7.19
CA GLY A 55 -3.20 0.21 5.99
C GLY A 55 -4.68 0.31 5.66
N LEU A 56 -5.59 0.13 6.62
CA LEU A 56 -7.04 0.08 6.32
C LEU A 56 -7.52 1.36 5.62
N ALA A 57 -7.22 2.51 6.21
CA ALA A 57 -7.66 3.79 5.68
C ALA A 57 -7.08 4.02 4.28
N LEU A 58 -5.78 3.75 4.09
CA LEU A 58 -5.11 3.92 2.80
C LEU A 58 -5.67 2.97 1.73
N ILE A 59 -5.86 1.69 2.06
CA ILE A 59 -6.40 0.68 1.14
C ILE A 59 -7.86 1.00 0.80
N SER A 60 -8.65 1.43 1.78
CA SER A 60 -10.06 1.79 1.57
C SER A 60 -10.16 3.03 0.68
N CYS A 61 -9.36 4.05 0.92
CA CYS A 61 -9.27 5.24 0.07
C CYS A 61 -8.81 4.88 -1.34
N ALA A 62 -7.75 4.08 -1.50
CA ALA A 62 -7.27 3.62 -2.80
C ALA A 62 -8.35 2.82 -3.55
N THR A 63 -9.04 1.91 -2.86
CA THR A 63 -10.12 1.10 -3.41
C THR A 63 -11.30 1.97 -3.87
N LEU A 64 -11.74 2.91 -3.05
CA LEU A 64 -12.80 3.85 -3.43
C LEU A 64 -12.37 4.73 -4.62
N MET A 65 -11.15 5.24 -4.61
CA MET A 65 -10.60 6.04 -5.72
C MET A 65 -10.44 5.24 -7.01
N ALA A 66 -10.19 3.94 -6.93
CA ALA A 66 -10.12 3.06 -8.09
C ALA A 66 -11.52 2.71 -8.65
N LEU A 67 -12.48 2.39 -7.77
CA LEU A 67 -13.79 1.86 -8.17
C LEU A 67 -14.81 2.94 -8.54
N VAL A 68 -14.83 4.10 -7.86
CA VAL A 68 -15.81 5.16 -8.12
C VAL A 68 -15.75 5.68 -9.56
N PRO A 69 -14.56 5.95 -10.15
CA PRO A 69 -14.47 6.36 -11.56
C PRO A 69 -15.01 5.30 -12.52
N LEU A 70 -14.74 4.01 -12.28
CA LEU A 70 -15.27 2.93 -13.09
C LEU A 70 -16.79 2.89 -13.05
N TRP A 71 -17.37 3.01 -11.86
CA TRP A 71 -18.82 3.03 -11.68
C TRP A 71 -19.49 4.19 -12.43
N LYS A 72 -18.87 5.38 -12.39
CA LYS A 72 -19.35 6.56 -13.12
C LYS A 72 -19.23 6.40 -14.63
N LYS A 73 -18.19 5.70 -15.12
CA LYS A 73 -17.94 5.46 -16.55
C LYS A 73 -18.55 4.17 -17.09
N ARG A 74 -19.35 3.42 -16.32
CA ARG A 74 -19.85 2.10 -16.73
C ARG A 74 -20.49 2.06 -18.13
N GLN A 75 -21.25 3.09 -18.51
CA GLN A 75 -21.87 3.18 -19.83
C GLN A 75 -20.84 3.36 -20.96
N GLN A 76 -19.75 4.10 -20.72
CA GLN A 76 -18.64 4.24 -21.66
C GLN A 76 -17.85 2.93 -21.77
N LEU A 77 -17.66 2.23 -20.64
CA LEU A 77 -16.95 0.94 -20.62
C LEU A 77 -17.68 -0.14 -21.43
N VAL A 78 -19.03 -0.12 -21.48
CA VAL A 78 -19.82 -1.03 -22.31
C VAL A 78 -19.56 -0.83 -23.81
N GLN A 79 -19.14 0.37 -24.23
CA GLN A 79 -18.80 0.66 -25.63
C GLN A 79 -17.39 0.16 -26.01
N LEU A 80 -16.56 -0.17 -25.03
CA LEU A 80 -15.27 -0.79 -25.28
C LEU A 80 -15.46 -2.27 -25.57
N ALA A 81 -15.02 -2.70 -26.74
CA ALA A 81 -14.91 -4.11 -27.09
C ALA A 81 -13.44 -4.50 -27.12
N ALA A 82 -13.09 -5.60 -26.46
CA ALA A 82 -11.77 -6.20 -26.60
C ALA A 82 -11.55 -6.69 -28.03
N SER A 83 -10.34 -6.53 -28.57
CA SER A 83 -9.94 -7.25 -29.78
C SER A 83 -9.86 -8.76 -29.47
N GLU A 84 -9.91 -9.59 -30.50
CA GLU A 84 -9.77 -11.05 -30.33
C GLU A 84 -8.43 -11.42 -29.67
N GLU A 85 -7.36 -10.70 -30.01
CA GLU A 85 -6.03 -10.86 -29.42
C GLU A 85 -6.01 -10.50 -27.92
N ASP A 86 -6.55 -9.33 -27.55
CA ASP A 86 -6.66 -8.91 -26.14
C ASP A 86 -7.52 -9.91 -25.35
N GLN A 87 -8.60 -10.40 -25.96
CA GLN A 87 -9.46 -11.40 -25.36
C GLN A 87 -8.73 -12.71 -25.08
N ALA A 88 -7.98 -13.22 -26.05
CA ALA A 88 -7.18 -14.43 -25.88
C ALA A 88 -6.11 -14.26 -24.79
N ILE A 89 -5.37 -13.16 -24.78
CA ILE A 89 -4.37 -12.87 -23.75
C ILE A 89 -5.03 -12.80 -22.36
N GLY A 90 -6.17 -12.12 -22.25
CA GLY A 90 -6.90 -12.02 -20.99
C GLY A 90 -7.39 -13.38 -20.49
N HIS A 91 -7.86 -14.26 -21.38
CA HIS A 91 -8.23 -15.63 -21.03
C HIS A 91 -7.03 -16.47 -20.58
N LEU A 92 -5.88 -16.36 -21.26
CA LEU A 92 -4.65 -17.04 -20.85
C LEU A 92 -4.20 -16.60 -19.45
N LEU A 93 -4.28 -15.29 -19.16
CA LEU A 93 -3.98 -14.77 -17.83
C LEU A 93 -4.91 -15.33 -16.76
N ILE A 94 -6.23 -15.37 -17.02
CA ILE A 94 -7.20 -15.91 -16.07
C ILE A 94 -6.95 -17.41 -15.85
N LEU A 95 -6.90 -18.21 -16.93
CA LEU A 95 -6.78 -19.67 -16.84
C LEU A 95 -5.44 -20.10 -16.23
N GLY A 96 -4.33 -19.45 -16.63
CA GLY A 96 -3.02 -19.70 -16.04
C GLY A 96 -2.99 -19.36 -14.55
N SER A 97 -3.55 -18.22 -14.17
CA SER A 97 -3.65 -17.80 -12.76
C SER A 97 -4.51 -18.75 -11.92
N VAL A 98 -5.64 -19.23 -12.46
CA VAL A 98 -6.51 -20.23 -11.83
C VAL A 98 -5.78 -21.55 -11.64
N ALA A 99 -5.08 -22.04 -12.67
CA ALA A 99 -4.35 -23.31 -12.62
C ALA A 99 -3.21 -23.27 -11.59
N ILE A 100 -2.57 -22.12 -11.43
CA ILE A 100 -1.43 -21.92 -10.52
C ILE A 100 -1.89 -21.66 -9.07
N PHE A 101 -3.10 -21.14 -8.85
CA PHE A 101 -3.60 -20.75 -7.52
C PHE A 101 -3.48 -21.82 -6.41
N PRO A 102 -3.80 -23.11 -6.64
CA PRO A 102 -3.70 -24.14 -5.60
C PRO A 102 -2.28 -24.30 -5.02
N PHE A 103 -1.24 -24.04 -5.82
CA PHE A 103 0.16 -24.17 -5.40
C PHE A 103 0.63 -23.04 -4.47
N PHE A 104 -0.13 -21.94 -4.37
CA PHE A 104 0.24 -20.77 -3.57
C PHE A 104 -0.69 -20.54 -2.36
N ARG A 105 -1.45 -21.55 -1.93
CA ARG A 105 -2.43 -21.44 -0.84
C ARG A 105 -1.85 -21.00 0.50
N SER A 106 -0.55 -21.21 0.75
CA SER A 106 0.12 -20.78 1.99
C SER A 106 0.64 -19.34 1.93
N GLU A 107 0.82 -18.77 0.74
CA GLU A 107 1.52 -17.50 0.55
C GLU A 107 0.56 -16.39 0.12
N MET A 108 0.15 -15.55 1.07
CA MET A 108 -0.80 -14.45 0.84
C MET A 108 -0.36 -13.50 -0.26
N TRP A 109 0.95 -13.19 -0.35
CA TRP A 109 1.47 -12.28 -1.37
C TRP A 109 1.33 -12.87 -2.78
N ALA A 110 1.56 -14.17 -2.95
CA ALA A 110 1.44 -14.85 -4.23
C ALA A 110 -0.03 -14.94 -4.64
N GLN A 111 -0.94 -15.25 -3.71
CA GLN A 111 -2.39 -15.22 -3.96
C GLN A 111 -2.87 -13.83 -4.38
N ALA A 112 -2.35 -12.78 -3.75
CA ALA A 112 -2.66 -11.41 -4.16
C ALA A 112 -2.18 -11.11 -5.60
N LEU A 113 -0.97 -11.53 -5.98
CA LEU A 113 -0.50 -11.36 -7.36
C LEU A 113 -1.33 -12.16 -8.37
N ILE A 114 -1.70 -13.39 -8.02
CA ILE A 114 -2.62 -14.22 -8.82
C ILE A 114 -3.97 -13.51 -8.99
N TRP A 115 -4.53 -12.98 -7.91
CA TRP A 115 -5.79 -12.23 -7.98
C TRP A 115 -5.66 -10.96 -8.83
N LEU A 116 -4.52 -10.25 -8.73
CA LEU A 116 -4.24 -9.09 -9.57
C LEU A 116 -4.17 -9.46 -11.06
N PHE A 117 -3.52 -10.57 -11.41
CA PHE A 117 -3.47 -11.05 -12.79
C PHE A 117 -4.84 -11.49 -13.31
N ILE A 118 -5.69 -12.08 -12.46
CA ILE A 118 -7.08 -12.38 -12.80
C ILE A 118 -7.84 -11.07 -13.09
N LEU A 119 -7.73 -10.05 -12.25
CA LEU A 119 -8.39 -8.75 -12.49
C LEU A 119 -7.89 -8.07 -13.77
N ILE A 120 -6.59 -8.12 -14.04
CA ILE A 120 -6.01 -7.63 -15.31
C ILE A 120 -6.57 -8.43 -16.48
N GLY A 121 -6.61 -9.77 -16.38
CA GLY A 121 -7.15 -10.65 -17.40
C GLY A 121 -8.64 -10.43 -17.67
N ILE A 122 -9.45 -10.19 -16.64
CA ILE A 122 -10.87 -9.81 -16.79
C ILE A 122 -10.96 -8.46 -17.51
N ALA A 123 -10.19 -7.46 -17.10
CA ALA A 123 -10.23 -6.15 -17.73
C ALA A 123 -9.80 -6.18 -19.20
N LEU A 124 -8.72 -6.90 -19.50
CA LEU A 124 -8.19 -7.05 -20.85
C LEU A 124 -9.16 -7.85 -21.74
N SER A 125 -9.71 -8.95 -21.24
CA SER A 125 -10.62 -9.79 -22.04
C SER A 125 -12.02 -9.21 -22.24
N THR A 126 -12.44 -8.27 -21.39
CA THR A 126 -13.75 -7.62 -21.48
C THR A 126 -13.67 -6.31 -22.27
N TRP A 127 -12.67 -5.47 -21.99
CA TRP A 127 -12.60 -4.10 -22.49
C TRP A 127 -11.37 -3.79 -23.36
N GLY A 128 -10.46 -4.75 -23.53
CA GLY A 128 -9.23 -4.60 -24.28
C GLY A 128 -8.16 -3.76 -23.58
N ALA A 129 -7.00 -3.63 -24.23
CA ALA A 129 -5.87 -2.85 -23.71
C ALA A 129 -6.20 -1.35 -23.57
N GLY A 130 -7.15 -0.86 -24.38
CA GLY A 130 -7.67 0.50 -24.32
C GLY A 130 -8.23 0.89 -22.94
N PHE A 131 -8.73 -0.07 -22.16
CA PHE A 131 -9.19 0.16 -20.79
C PHE A 131 -8.12 0.82 -19.90
N PHE A 132 -6.88 0.32 -19.96
CA PHE A 132 -5.78 0.77 -19.11
C PHE A 132 -5.31 2.18 -19.51
N ALA A 133 -5.30 2.49 -20.81
CA ALA A 133 -4.98 3.82 -21.31
C ALA A 133 -6.05 4.86 -20.94
N GLN A 134 -7.33 4.47 -20.94
CA GLN A 134 -8.45 5.37 -20.62
C GLN A 134 -8.69 5.54 -19.12
N ASN A 135 -8.20 4.61 -18.29
CA ASN A 135 -8.39 4.61 -16.83
C ASN A 135 -7.08 4.42 -16.05
N PRO A 136 -6.03 5.24 -16.31
CA PRO A 136 -4.70 5.04 -15.75
C PRO A 136 -4.68 5.12 -14.22
N LEU A 137 -5.58 5.91 -13.62
CA LEU A 137 -5.70 6.00 -12.17
C LEU A 137 -6.16 4.68 -11.54
N THR A 138 -7.21 4.06 -12.11
CA THR A 138 -7.69 2.76 -11.65
C THR A 138 -6.61 1.71 -11.83
N THR A 139 -5.93 1.71 -12.99
CA THR A 139 -4.80 0.81 -13.26
C THR A 139 -3.69 0.96 -12.23
N LEU A 140 -3.29 2.19 -11.91
CA LEU A 140 -2.26 2.49 -10.92
C LEU A 140 -2.65 2.02 -9.51
N LEU A 141 -3.92 2.17 -9.12
CA LEU A 141 -4.39 1.85 -7.78
C LEU A 141 -4.80 0.38 -7.61
N MET A 142 -5.01 -0.37 -8.70
CA MET A 142 -5.46 -1.78 -8.65
C MET A 142 -4.55 -2.69 -7.80
N PRO A 143 -3.20 -2.62 -7.87
CA PRO A 143 -2.36 -3.43 -6.99
C PRO A 143 -2.61 -3.16 -5.49
N MET A 144 -2.96 -1.92 -5.14
CA MET A 144 -3.25 -1.53 -3.76
C MET A 144 -4.61 -2.03 -3.26
N THR A 145 -5.56 -2.29 -4.16
CA THR A 145 -6.87 -2.87 -3.77
C THR A 145 -6.75 -4.36 -3.48
N VAL A 146 -5.83 -5.03 -4.19
CA VAL A 146 -5.62 -6.47 -4.09
C VAL A 146 -4.71 -6.86 -2.93
N TYR A 147 -3.67 -6.07 -2.67
CA TYR A 147 -2.67 -6.39 -1.65
C TYR A 147 -2.56 -5.33 -0.55
N THR A 148 -2.78 -5.75 0.68
CA THR A 148 -2.83 -4.88 1.87
C THR A 148 -1.46 -4.40 2.34
N ARG A 149 -0.36 -4.89 1.76
CA ARG A 149 1.01 -4.63 2.20
C ARG A 149 1.87 -4.04 1.07
N PRO A 150 1.57 -2.81 0.60
CA PRO A 150 2.35 -2.18 -0.48
C PRO A 150 3.86 -2.07 -0.15
N GLY A 151 4.20 -2.01 1.14
CA GLY A 151 5.59 -2.04 1.61
C GLY A 151 6.39 -3.29 1.21
N ILE A 152 5.77 -4.45 1.02
CA ILE A 152 6.48 -5.69 0.62
C ILE A 152 6.88 -5.64 -0.86
N LEU A 153 6.01 -5.14 -1.73
CA LEU A 153 6.35 -4.94 -3.15
C LEU A 153 7.46 -3.91 -3.30
N ALA A 154 7.33 -2.79 -2.60
CA ALA A 154 8.36 -1.76 -2.56
C ALA A 154 9.68 -2.31 -1.97
N GLN A 155 9.62 -3.17 -0.96
CA GLN A 155 10.78 -3.82 -0.36
C GLN A 155 11.49 -4.75 -1.35
N GLY A 156 10.75 -5.53 -2.13
CA GLY A 156 11.32 -6.38 -3.17
C GLY A 156 12.10 -5.56 -4.20
N ALA A 157 11.48 -4.51 -4.71
CA ALA A 157 12.15 -3.57 -5.63
C ALA A 157 13.37 -2.90 -4.99
N TRP A 158 13.26 -2.48 -3.73
CA TRP A 158 14.36 -1.86 -2.99
C TRP A 158 15.56 -2.80 -2.85
N ARG A 159 15.32 -4.05 -2.43
CA ARG A 159 16.37 -5.06 -2.25
C ARG A 159 17.03 -5.48 -3.55
N PHE A 160 16.32 -5.34 -4.67
CA PHE A 160 16.90 -5.59 -6.00
C PHE A 160 17.90 -4.50 -6.40
N VAL A 161 17.63 -3.25 -6.04
CA VAL A 161 18.44 -2.09 -6.46
C VAL A 161 19.53 -1.74 -5.45
N MET A 162 19.27 -1.92 -4.16
CA MET A 162 20.10 -1.41 -3.07
C MET A 162 20.85 -2.54 -2.35
N PRO A 163 22.06 -2.27 -1.84
CA PRO A 163 22.81 -3.25 -1.06
C PRO A 163 22.04 -3.76 0.17
N PRO A 164 22.30 -4.99 0.63
CA PRO A 164 21.74 -5.50 1.87
C PRO A 164 22.02 -4.57 3.05
N HIS A 165 21.03 -4.37 3.92
CA HIS A 165 21.11 -3.56 5.15
C HIS A 165 21.46 -2.07 4.95
N PHE A 166 21.38 -1.54 3.72
CA PHE A 166 21.74 -0.16 3.44
C PHE A 166 20.97 0.86 4.30
N LEU A 167 19.64 0.73 4.41
CA LEU A 167 18.83 1.65 5.22
C LEU A 167 19.03 1.43 6.72
N GLU A 168 19.15 0.18 7.15
CA GLU A 168 19.43 -0.19 8.54
C GLU A 168 20.72 0.49 9.03
N ASN A 169 21.80 0.40 8.25
CA ASN A 169 23.09 1.01 8.59
C ASN A 169 23.03 2.54 8.61
N ILE A 170 22.33 3.16 7.64
CA ILE A 170 22.13 4.62 7.62
C ILE A 170 21.34 5.06 8.84
N MET A 171 20.23 4.40 9.15
CA MET A 171 19.38 4.74 10.28
C MET A 171 20.13 4.57 11.60
N ALA A 172 20.85 3.46 11.78
CA ALA A 172 21.68 3.26 12.96
C ALA A 172 22.73 4.37 13.10
N SER A 173 23.45 4.68 12.02
CA SER A 173 24.50 5.71 12.03
C SER A 173 23.95 7.11 12.34
N VAL A 174 22.85 7.50 11.72
CA VAL A 174 22.24 8.82 11.93
C VAL A 174 21.65 8.92 13.34
N SER A 175 20.94 7.89 13.81
CA SER A 175 20.39 7.86 15.18
C SER A 175 21.48 7.90 16.24
N THR A 176 22.60 7.17 16.05
CA THR A 176 23.75 7.23 16.97
C THR A 176 24.36 8.63 17.01
N LYS A 177 24.57 9.29 15.86
CA LYS A 177 25.08 10.68 15.83
C LYS A 177 24.14 11.65 16.54
N MET A 178 22.84 11.49 16.37
CA MET A 178 21.86 12.32 17.05
C MET A 178 21.80 12.06 18.55
N LEU A 179 21.98 10.81 19.00
CA LEU A 179 22.14 10.47 20.42
C LEU A 179 23.39 11.12 21.00
N GLN A 180 24.52 11.05 20.30
CA GLN A 180 25.77 11.71 20.69
C GLN A 180 25.61 13.23 20.80
N LEU A 181 24.87 13.85 19.88
CA LEU A 181 24.54 15.27 19.94
C LEU A 181 23.73 15.64 21.19
N LEU A 182 22.91 14.71 21.71
CA LEU A 182 22.18 14.84 22.97
C LEU A 182 23.01 14.44 24.21
N GLY A 183 24.33 14.29 24.06
CA GLY A 183 25.25 13.93 25.15
C GLY A 183 25.22 12.44 25.52
N GLN A 184 24.60 11.59 24.72
CA GLN A 184 24.54 10.16 24.97
C GLN A 184 25.78 9.46 24.40
N PRO A 185 26.51 8.64 25.18
CA PRO A 185 27.71 7.91 24.74
C PRO A 185 27.36 6.68 23.87
N ALA A 186 26.53 6.86 22.84
CA ALA A 186 26.12 5.80 21.93
C ALA A 186 27.23 5.44 20.93
N MET A 187 27.37 4.17 20.61
CA MET A 187 28.25 3.67 19.54
C MET A 187 27.44 2.93 18.48
N VAL A 188 27.99 2.78 17.27
CA VAL A 188 27.35 2.06 16.17
C VAL A 188 28.29 1.03 15.58
N GLU A 189 27.78 -0.20 15.41
CA GLU A 189 28.47 -1.30 14.74
C GLU A 189 27.53 -1.91 13.70
N GLY A 190 27.70 -1.50 12.44
CA GLY A 190 26.78 -1.85 11.35
C GLY A 190 25.36 -1.36 11.63
N ARG A 191 24.44 -2.29 11.88
CA ARG A 191 23.02 -2.03 12.20
C ARG A 191 22.72 -2.01 13.71
N PHE A 192 23.71 -2.19 14.57
CA PHE A 192 23.54 -2.23 16.02
C PHE A 192 23.94 -0.88 16.64
N ILE A 193 23.09 -0.38 17.52
CA ILE A 193 23.38 0.80 18.35
C ILE A 193 23.66 0.29 19.77
N THR A 194 24.86 0.54 20.28
CA THR A 194 25.25 0.12 21.63
C THR A 194 25.25 1.32 22.59
N MET A 195 24.72 1.09 23.79
CA MET A 195 24.67 2.06 24.88
C MET A 195 25.44 1.49 26.08
N PRO A 196 26.16 2.31 26.88
CA PRO A 196 27.01 1.76 27.95
C PRO A 196 26.25 1.00 29.06
N THR A 197 25.00 1.38 29.31
CA THR A 197 24.22 0.89 30.47
C THR A 197 23.26 -0.24 30.13
N GLY A 198 23.06 -0.60 28.86
CA GLY A 198 21.99 -1.52 28.49
C GLY A 198 22.12 -2.11 27.11
N GLY A 199 23.29 -2.68 26.78
CA GLY A 199 23.43 -3.58 25.64
C GLY A 199 23.30 -2.92 24.26
N ALA A 200 22.90 -3.74 23.27
CA ALA A 200 22.83 -3.39 21.86
C ALA A 200 21.39 -3.47 21.35
N VAL A 201 20.93 -2.43 20.66
CA VAL A 201 19.65 -2.42 19.94
C VAL A 201 19.91 -2.58 18.45
N GLU A 202 19.32 -3.61 17.85
CA GLU A 202 19.40 -3.83 16.40
C GLU A 202 18.37 -2.98 15.65
N VAL A 203 18.82 -2.21 14.67
CA VAL A 203 17.95 -1.57 13.67
C VAL A 203 17.59 -2.61 12.60
N ALA A 204 16.62 -3.46 12.92
CA ALA A 204 16.10 -4.44 11.96
C ALA A 204 15.29 -3.77 10.83
N TRP A 205 14.96 -4.53 9.77
CA TRP A 205 14.20 -4.04 8.62
C TRP A 205 12.91 -3.29 8.97
N ARG A 206 12.16 -3.74 9.99
CA ARG A 206 10.91 -3.08 10.41
C ARG A 206 11.14 -1.72 11.09
N CYS A 207 12.38 -1.46 11.52
CA CYS A 207 12.81 -0.28 12.24
C CYS A 207 13.65 0.68 11.37
N ASN A 208 13.92 0.36 10.10
CA ASN A 208 14.71 1.21 9.21
C ASN A 208 13.89 2.35 8.55
N GLY A 209 12.61 2.49 8.90
CA GLY A 209 11.74 3.55 8.40
C GLY A 209 11.18 3.34 6.99
N PHE A 210 11.56 2.28 6.27
CA PHE A 210 11.11 2.05 4.90
C PHE A 210 9.59 1.94 4.78
N ASN A 211 8.96 1.13 5.63
CA ASN A 211 7.50 0.97 5.63
C ASN A 211 6.78 2.29 5.95
N MET A 212 7.34 3.11 6.85
CA MET A 212 6.80 4.44 7.16
C MET A 212 6.94 5.37 5.95
N ALA A 213 8.10 5.39 5.31
CA ALA A 213 8.33 6.21 4.11
C ALA A 213 7.38 5.84 2.96
N VAL A 214 7.18 4.54 2.69
CA VAL A 214 6.24 4.06 1.67
C VAL A 214 4.80 4.44 2.03
N ALA A 215 4.38 4.22 3.28
CA ALA A 215 3.03 4.58 3.71
C ALA A 215 2.77 6.08 3.57
N MET A 216 3.74 6.93 3.93
CA MET A 216 3.62 8.39 3.79
C MET A 216 3.66 8.84 2.32
N ALA A 217 4.46 8.19 1.48
CA ALA A 217 4.47 8.45 0.05
C ALA A 217 3.11 8.09 -0.58
N VAL A 218 2.53 6.95 -0.22
CA VAL A 218 1.18 6.54 -0.64
C VAL A 218 0.13 7.55 -0.16
N THR A 219 0.21 8.02 1.09
CA THR A 219 -0.65 9.10 1.59
C THR A 219 -0.53 10.35 0.71
N GLY A 220 0.70 10.76 0.33
CA GLY A 220 0.93 11.88 -0.57
C GLY A 220 0.34 11.68 -1.97
N LEU A 221 0.43 10.47 -2.51
CA LEU A 221 -0.23 10.09 -3.77
C LEU A 221 -1.75 10.28 -3.66
N LEU A 222 -2.37 9.68 -2.64
CA LEU A 222 -3.82 9.73 -2.44
C LEU A 222 -4.33 11.15 -2.17
N LEU A 223 -3.65 11.93 -1.33
CA LEU A 223 -4.01 13.34 -1.08
C LEU A 223 -3.87 14.17 -2.36
N GLY A 224 -2.79 13.96 -3.11
CA GLY A 224 -2.56 14.65 -4.38
C GLY A 224 -3.67 14.37 -5.40
N ILE A 225 -4.09 13.11 -5.53
CA ILE A 225 -5.24 12.71 -6.37
C ILE A 225 -6.54 13.31 -5.85
N PHE A 226 -6.81 13.20 -4.54
CA PHE A 226 -8.02 13.70 -3.90
C PHE A 226 -8.22 15.20 -4.13
N PHE A 227 -7.15 15.98 -3.93
CA PHE A 227 -7.15 17.42 -4.14
C PHE A 227 -6.92 17.83 -5.60
N LYS A 228 -6.99 16.89 -6.56
CA LYS A 228 -6.84 17.12 -8.00
C LYS A 228 -5.59 17.93 -8.36
N ARG A 229 -4.47 17.60 -7.72
CA ARG A 229 -3.18 18.28 -7.92
C ARG A 229 -2.51 17.83 -9.21
N THR A 230 -1.62 18.67 -9.74
CA THR A 230 -0.85 18.33 -10.96
C THR A 230 0.11 17.17 -10.67
N ARG A 231 0.49 16.40 -11.69
CA ARG A 231 1.38 15.24 -11.54
C ARG A 231 2.67 15.58 -10.77
N LEU A 232 3.29 16.73 -11.09
CA LEU A 232 4.49 17.21 -10.40
C LEU A 232 4.23 17.51 -8.91
N GLN A 233 3.08 18.11 -8.57
CA GLN A 233 2.69 18.34 -7.18
C GLN A 233 2.45 17.02 -6.43
N ILE A 234 1.83 16.04 -7.08
CA ILE A 234 1.63 14.69 -6.51
C ILE A 234 2.99 14.06 -6.21
N VAL A 235 3.92 14.07 -7.16
CA VAL A 235 5.28 13.54 -6.96
C VAL A 235 5.99 14.26 -5.81
N ARG A 236 5.87 15.60 -5.72
CA ARG A 236 6.44 16.37 -4.60
C ARG A 236 5.83 15.98 -3.25
N LEU A 237 4.51 15.76 -3.18
CA LEU A 237 3.84 15.28 -1.96
C LEU A 237 4.31 13.87 -1.57
N MET A 238 4.45 12.97 -2.55
CA MET A 238 4.97 11.62 -2.32
C MET A 238 6.40 11.65 -1.78
N LEU A 239 7.29 12.41 -2.43
CA LEU A 239 8.68 12.56 -2.00
C LEU A 239 8.78 13.21 -0.61
N LEU A 240 7.97 14.24 -0.36
CA LEU A 240 7.88 14.85 0.98
C LEU A 240 7.48 13.80 2.01
N GLY A 241 6.44 13.01 1.73
CA GLY A 241 5.97 11.95 2.63
C GLY A 241 7.08 10.95 2.94
N ALA A 242 7.78 10.46 1.91
CA ALA A 242 8.91 9.55 2.08
C ALA A 242 10.02 10.15 2.96
N VAL A 243 10.45 11.39 2.66
CA VAL A 243 11.50 12.08 3.41
C VAL A 243 11.10 12.30 4.87
N VAL A 244 9.90 12.82 5.11
CA VAL A 244 9.39 13.05 6.47
C VAL A 244 9.30 11.72 7.22
N GLY A 245 8.84 10.65 6.59
CA GLY A 245 8.78 9.30 7.18
C GLY A 245 10.16 8.78 7.60
N LEU A 246 11.19 8.93 6.75
CA LEU A 246 12.56 8.55 7.08
C LEU A 246 13.16 9.40 8.21
N VAL A 247 12.97 10.72 8.15
CA VAL A 247 13.47 11.65 9.18
C VAL A 247 12.81 11.37 10.53
N PHE A 248 11.50 11.13 10.56
CA PHE A 248 10.77 10.80 11.79
C PHE A 248 11.15 9.43 12.36
N ASN A 249 11.69 8.53 11.55
CA ASN A 249 12.16 7.25 12.05
C ASN A 249 13.45 7.38 12.88
N VAL A 250 14.27 8.43 12.66
CA VAL A 250 15.47 8.70 13.46
C VAL A 250 15.16 8.86 14.95
N PRO A 251 14.30 9.81 15.39
CA PRO A 251 13.95 9.94 16.80
C PRO A 251 13.21 8.72 17.36
N ARG A 252 12.48 7.96 16.51
CA ARG A 252 11.89 6.68 16.92
C ARG A 252 12.96 5.65 17.31
N VAL A 253 13.99 5.48 16.49
CA VAL A 253 15.12 4.58 16.79
C VAL A 253 15.89 5.05 18.01
N MET A 254 16.13 6.37 18.15
CA MET A 254 16.75 6.94 19.34
C MET A 254 15.96 6.64 20.60
N LEU A 255 14.63 6.81 20.57
CA LEU A 255 13.77 6.52 21.71
C LEU A 255 13.81 5.04 22.09
N MET A 256 13.80 4.13 21.12
CA MET A 256 13.92 2.69 21.39
C MET A 256 15.28 2.36 22.03
N ALA A 257 16.38 2.93 21.54
CA ALA A 257 17.70 2.73 22.12
C ALA A 257 17.77 3.26 23.57
N MET A 258 17.25 4.46 23.83
CA MET A 258 17.20 5.03 25.18
C MET A 258 16.27 4.24 26.11
N ALA A 259 15.10 3.82 25.62
CA ALA A 259 14.14 3.06 26.40
C ALA A 259 14.74 1.74 26.87
N TYR A 260 15.42 1.03 25.99
CA TYR A 260 16.12 -0.20 26.36
C TYR A 260 17.25 0.09 27.36
N ALA A 261 18.08 1.11 27.10
CA ALA A 261 19.27 1.39 27.89
C ALA A 261 19.02 1.94 29.30
N TYR A 262 17.92 2.66 29.50
CA TYR A 262 17.63 3.38 30.74
C TYR A 262 16.36 2.92 31.46
N TRP A 263 15.40 2.38 30.71
CA TRP A 263 14.11 1.98 31.27
C TRP A 263 13.88 0.46 31.21
N GLY A 264 14.70 -0.27 30.45
CA GLY A 264 14.66 -1.73 30.35
C GLY A 264 13.76 -2.26 29.24
N GLU A 265 13.72 -3.58 29.11
CA GLU A 265 13.07 -4.30 28.01
C GLU A 265 11.57 -4.01 27.88
N TRP A 266 10.86 -3.88 29.00
CA TRP A 266 9.42 -3.59 28.98
C TRP A 266 9.09 -2.28 28.25
N TRP A 267 9.89 -1.23 28.45
CA TRP A 267 9.70 0.04 27.77
C TRP A 267 10.12 -0.01 26.30
N PHE A 268 11.18 -0.77 26.00
CA PHE A 268 11.54 -1.06 24.62
C PHE A 268 10.36 -1.73 23.89
N ASP A 269 9.76 -2.76 24.48
CA ASP A 269 8.62 -3.48 23.91
C ASP A 269 7.37 -2.60 23.76
N PHE A 270 7.11 -1.70 24.71
CA PHE A 270 6.02 -0.75 24.59
C PHE A 270 6.19 0.18 23.36
N TRP A 271 7.38 0.77 23.20
CA TRP A 271 7.66 1.69 22.09
C TRP A 271 7.82 0.98 20.74
N HIS A 272 8.32 -0.25 20.76
CA HIS A 272 8.43 -1.11 19.59
C HIS A 272 7.07 -1.70 19.18
N GLY A 273 6.19 -1.96 20.14
CA GLY A 273 4.87 -2.54 19.98
C GLY A 273 3.84 -1.62 19.32
N SER A 274 2.61 -2.12 19.22
CA SER A 274 1.53 -1.46 18.48
C SER A 274 1.17 -0.07 19.02
N TRP A 275 1.18 0.11 20.35
CA TRP A 275 0.85 1.39 20.98
C TRP A 275 1.90 2.47 20.68
N GLY A 276 3.18 2.16 20.89
CA GLY A 276 4.26 3.07 20.51
C GLY A 276 4.21 3.44 19.03
N ALA A 277 4.01 2.44 18.16
CA ALA A 277 3.86 2.66 16.73
C ALA A 277 2.69 3.61 16.38
N GLN A 278 1.52 3.46 17.02
CA GLN A 278 0.37 4.34 16.81
C GLN A 278 0.66 5.79 17.20
N ILE A 279 1.34 6.01 18.34
CA ILE A 279 1.73 7.36 18.79
C ILE A 279 2.65 8.00 17.74
N PHE A 280 3.70 7.30 17.32
CA PHE A 280 4.64 7.80 16.30
C PHE A 280 3.94 8.11 14.97
N VAL A 281 3.06 7.23 14.53
CA VAL A 281 2.26 7.44 13.32
C VAL A 281 1.36 8.67 13.46
N GLY A 282 0.67 8.85 14.59
CA GLY A 282 -0.18 10.01 14.83
C GLY A 282 0.59 11.34 14.74
N VAL A 283 1.76 11.40 15.38
CA VAL A 283 2.64 12.58 15.30
C VAL A 283 3.14 12.79 13.86
N LEU A 284 3.62 11.73 13.20
CA LEU A 284 4.11 11.78 11.82
C LEU A 284 3.05 12.30 10.84
N PHE A 285 1.82 11.76 10.90
CA PHE A 285 0.73 12.21 10.03
C PHE A 285 0.34 13.67 10.31
N THR A 286 0.36 14.09 11.58
CA THR A 286 0.09 15.48 11.96
C THR A 286 1.12 16.43 11.35
N VAL A 287 2.42 16.13 11.51
CA VAL A 287 3.48 16.97 10.93
C VAL A 287 3.41 16.97 9.41
N TYR A 288 3.25 15.80 8.80
CA TYR A 288 3.10 15.69 7.35
C TYR A 288 1.91 16.50 6.83
N TYR A 289 0.75 16.44 7.50
CA TYR A 289 -0.43 17.23 7.14
C TYR A 289 -0.11 18.73 7.11
N TYR A 290 0.49 19.28 8.17
CA TYR A 290 0.80 20.70 8.22
C TYR A 290 1.80 21.12 7.14
N VAL A 291 2.85 20.33 6.91
CA VAL A 291 3.84 20.64 5.87
C VAL A 291 3.23 20.53 4.47
N ALA A 292 2.44 19.49 4.21
CA ALA A 292 1.74 19.33 2.93
C ALA A 292 0.77 20.49 2.68
N MET A 293 -0.04 20.87 3.67
CA MET A 293 -0.99 21.97 3.54
C MET A 293 -0.28 23.32 3.33
N ALA A 294 0.86 23.56 3.97
CA ALA A 294 1.66 24.77 3.74
C ALA A 294 2.13 24.87 2.28
N ILE A 295 2.58 23.76 1.68
CA ILE A 295 2.98 23.72 0.27
C ILE A 295 1.78 23.95 -0.66
N LEU A 296 0.66 23.29 -0.36
CA LEU A 296 -0.56 23.38 -1.17
C LEU A 296 -1.19 24.78 -1.14
N ASN A 297 -1.14 25.47 0.01
CA ASN A 297 -1.72 26.80 0.17
C ASN A 297 -0.88 27.90 -0.50
N ARG A 298 0.46 27.81 -0.47
CA ARG A 298 1.34 28.79 -1.14
C ARG A 298 1.06 28.89 -2.64
N GLN A 299 0.71 27.77 -3.28
CA GLN A 299 0.47 27.74 -4.73
C GLN A 299 -0.86 28.39 -5.14
N LYS A 300 -1.88 28.39 -4.25
CA LYS A 300 -3.16 29.05 -4.54
C LYS A 300 -3.00 30.58 -4.69
N HIS A 301 -2.03 31.18 -4.01
CA HIS A 301 -1.74 32.60 -4.11
C HIS A 301 -0.91 32.98 -5.35
N SER A 302 -0.06 32.09 -5.84
CA SER A 302 0.75 32.35 -7.05
C SER A 302 -0.12 32.41 -8.31
N PHE A 303 -1.17 31.59 -8.41
CA PHE A 303 -2.08 31.58 -9.56
C PHE A 303 -3.04 32.77 -9.62
N LYS A 304 -3.23 33.51 -8.52
CA LYS A 304 -4.07 34.72 -8.52
C LYS A 304 -3.32 36.01 -8.93
N LYS A 305 -1.99 35.94 -9.03
CA LYS A 305 -1.13 37.08 -9.38
C LYS A 305 -0.60 37.04 -10.82
N ALA A 306 -0.84 35.95 -11.53
CA ALA A 306 -0.57 35.79 -12.95
C ALA A 306 -1.89 35.88 -13.72
#